data_AF-A0A944DQ28-F1
#
_entry.id   AF-A0A944DQ28-F1
#
_cell.length_a   1.000
_cell.length_b   1.000
_cell.length_c   1.000
_cell.angle_alpha   90.00
_cell.angle_beta   90.00
_cell.angle_gamma   90.00
#
_symmetry.space_group_name_H-M   'P 1'
#
loop_
_entity.id
_entity.type
_entity.pdbx_description
1 polymer ?
#
loop_
_entity_poly.entity_id
_entity_poly.type
_entity_poly.pdbx_seq_one_letter_code
_entity_poly.pdbx_strand_id
1 'polypeptide(L)'
;MNRALLTLLATGLGLIPALAAAETLPLPLSGPAYTAAHQAYSAYERKDYDLAIAKAREALRLRADVTRLHTLIAMAERDKKLRDQPRVATSSRAAPAAPGFVAASQAYKAYDQEQFALAAQAARKAIAQAPRRREYRLLLIDALQRQHLLVEADQAVGDALGVFAHDDALLMRRKDIRRQLAAPLAVQGYRALQQGNRTLALEKARKAVAWAPEVAANQQLLDSALLDADDSEAPILECQESAFGLTCATRPVNTDKQAPVSDLQLAYDSVRSGDDETAHAAFRRADATERLKPAAAQDAAYNAMRVHEDDEAVAYFKRVIDGQKTAETPMSAQQLFDTRRTVGDVSRRMGLTSTTSYRGNSSSGLSAAPSTGSSGSQSNDLLQNSTELSWRPLGYRNARFVELYGRITDTLWSKNSDSDTGADALQGALGVRIKPFSSVNIMAAFERTFPLGSSNVEGDWLARLGYGSSIGTDLRVDAPSWWTSQLYAEVGRYLNDSRNYFNSEWQVGRSYAIGGTGSRWVTFPHVVAAIDYDSKMKSAADGDFSSGNAGGIGVGNNIRYWFREDAYNAPRSYVDFSLQYRARVFGEERAKGVFARLTYSY
;
A
#
# COMPACT_ATOMS: atom_id res chain seq x y z
N MET A 1 -13.04 47.53 -11.19
CA MET A 1 -13.65 46.51 -12.06
C MET A 1 -13.07 45.14 -11.69
N ASN A 2 -13.94 44.28 -11.12
CA ASN A 2 -13.93 42.82 -10.88
C ASN A 2 -12.59 42.04 -11.01
N ARG A 3 -12.01 41.50 -9.92
CA ARG A 3 -12.26 40.20 -9.21
C ARG A 3 -12.04 38.98 -10.12
N ALA A 4 -11.17 37.99 -9.83
CA ALA A 4 -11.06 37.11 -8.64
C ALA A 4 -9.76 36.24 -8.76
N LEU A 5 -9.18 35.49 -7.80
CA LEU A 5 -9.23 35.28 -6.33
C LEU A 5 -7.93 34.46 -6.02
N LEU A 6 -7.06 34.91 -5.12
CA LEU A 6 -6.82 34.44 -3.74
C LEU A 6 -6.03 33.12 -3.52
N THR A 7 -4.86 33.34 -2.94
CA THR A 7 -3.97 32.54 -2.09
C THR A 7 -4.62 32.05 -0.78
N LEU A 8 -4.16 30.90 -0.26
CA LEU A 8 -3.44 30.69 1.03
C LEU A 8 -3.81 29.38 1.81
N LEU A 9 -2.77 28.54 2.03
CA LEU A 9 -2.37 27.77 3.24
C LEU A 9 -3.36 27.04 4.18
N ALA A 10 -3.07 25.75 4.44
CA ALA A 10 -2.99 25.08 5.77
C ALA A 10 -2.82 23.54 5.58
N THR A 11 -1.62 22.95 5.68
CA THR A 11 -1.02 22.28 6.86
C THR A 11 -1.73 21.02 7.39
N GLY A 12 -1.00 19.89 7.40
CA GLY A 12 -1.03 18.92 8.50
C GLY A 12 -1.34 17.46 8.16
N LEU A 13 -0.51 16.55 8.71
CA LEU A 13 -0.58 15.07 8.79
C LEU A 13 0.03 14.35 7.56
N GLY A 14 1.21 13.73 7.59
CA GLY A 14 1.98 13.16 8.71
C GLY A 14 1.69 11.66 8.86
N LEU A 15 2.70 10.83 8.52
CA LEU A 15 3.08 9.49 9.03
C LEU A 15 3.37 8.41 7.96
N ILE A 16 4.65 8.05 7.87
CA ILE A 16 5.25 6.72 7.56
C ILE A 16 5.02 5.81 8.82
N PRO A 17 5.05 4.44 8.86
CA PRO A 17 5.66 3.43 7.98
C PRO A 17 4.77 2.22 7.60
N ALA A 18 5.27 1.33 6.74
CA ALA A 18 4.95 -0.10 6.79
C ALA A 18 6.24 -0.93 6.72
N LEU A 19 6.83 -1.17 7.88
CA LEU A 19 7.42 -2.46 8.24
C LEU A 19 6.48 -3.10 9.27
N ALA A 20 6.53 -4.43 9.34
CA ALA A 20 5.64 -5.32 10.08
C ALA A 20 4.26 -5.53 9.44
N ALA A 21 3.85 -6.80 9.40
CA ALA A 21 2.46 -7.17 9.20
C ALA A 21 1.63 -6.55 10.33
N ALA A 22 1.08 -5.37 10.09
CA ALA A 22 0.02 -4.82 10.91
C ALA A 22 -1.29 -5.47 10.44
N GLU A 23 -2.01 -6.06 11.39
CA GLU A 23 -3.39 -6.49 11.23
C GLU A 23 -4.21 -5.45 10.46
N THR A 24 -4.87 -5.89 9.39
CA THR A 24 -5.76 -5.06 8.59
C THR A 24 -7.03 -4.80 9.38
N LEU A 25 -7.02 -3.76 10.21
CA LEU A 25 -8.26 -3.14 10.65
C LEU A 25 -8.87 -2.34 9.48
N PRO A 26 -10.18 -2.48 9.19
CA PRO A 26 -10.82 -1.72 8.13
C PRO A 26 -10.84 -0.23 8.51
N LEU A 27 -10.21 0.60 7.69
CA LEU A 27 -10.22 2.06 7.83
C LEU A 27 -11.68 2.59 7.89
N PRO A 28 -11.99 3.67 8.63
CA PRO A 28 -13.31 4.31 8.57
C PRO A 28 -13.57 4.90 7.19
N LEU A 29 -14.83 4.84 6.71
CA LEU A 29 -15.24 5.48 5.45
C LEU A 29 -15.10 7.00 5.61
N SER A 30 -14.32 7.67 4.77
CA SER A 30 -14.18 9.13 4.73
C SER A 30 -14.32 9.66 3.29
N GLY A 31 -14.52 10.97 3.14
CA GLY A 31 -14.57 11.64 1.84
C GLY A 31 -15.73 11.18 0.93
N PRO A 32 -15.56 11.20 -0.41
CA PRO A 32 -16.61 10.85 -1.36
C PRO A 32 -17.20 9.44 -1.17
N ALA A 33 -16.38 8.49 -0.69
CA ALA A 33 -16.83 7.13 -0.37
C ALA A 33 -17.83 7.13 0.79
N TYR A 34 -17.60 7.95 1.82
CA TYR A 34 -18.54 8.15 2.93
C TYR A 34 -19.84 8.78 2.46
N THR A 35 -19.78 9.83 1.64
CA THR A 35 -20.98 10.50 1.11
C THR A 35 -21.84 9.55 0.29
N ALA A 36 -21.23 8.75 -0.60
CA ALA A 36 -21.94 7.75 -1.38
C ALA A 36 -22.52 6.63 -0.49
N ALA A 37 -21.77 6.16 0.51
CA ALA A 37 -22.26 5.16 1.45
C ALA A 37 -23.45 5.69 2.26
N HIS A 38 -23.36 6.94 2.74
CA HIS A 38 -24.43 7.60 3.47
C HIS A 38 -25.70 7.74 2.62
N GLN A 39 -25.56 8.17 1.36
CA GLN A 39 -26.67 8.23 0.40
C GLN A 39 -27.29 6.85 0.15
N ALA A 40 -26.48 5.79 0.14
CA ALA A 40 -26.94 4.41 -0.04
C ALA A 40 -27.82 3.92 1.11
N TYR A 41 -27.36 4.10 2.36
CA TYR A 41 -28.15 3.74 3.53
C TYR A 41 -29.43 4.59 3.63
N SER A 42 -29.32 5.90 3.37
CA SER A 42 -30.47 6.82 3.37
C SER A 42 -31.52 6.45 2.31
N ALA A 43 -31.10 5.99 1.13
CA ALA A 43 -32.00 5.51 0.08
C ALA A 43 -32.66 4.18 0.45
N TYR A 44 -31.91 3.26 1.05
CA TYR A 44 -32.45 1.98 1.54
C TYR A 44 -33.53 2.20 2.59
N GLU A 45 -33.32 3.15 3.52
CA GLU A 45 -34.32 3.54 4.53
C GLU A 45 -35.59 4.14 3.95
N ARG A 46 -35.48 4.87 2.83
CA ARG A 46 -36.65 5.38 2.07
C ARG A 46 -37.35 4.30 1.24
N LYS A 47 -36.90 3.03 1.31
CA LYS A 47 -37.33 1.91 0.45
C LYS A 47 -37.09 2.16 -1.04
N ASP A 48 -36.22 3.11 -1.36
CA ASP A 48 -35.71 3.35 -2.70
C ASP A 48 -34.52 2.42 -2.92
N TYR A 49 -34.84 1.13 -3.06
CA TYR A 49 -33.85 0.06 -3.14
C TYR A 49 -32.96 0.18 -4.39
N ASP A 50 -33.48 0.77 -5.46
CA ASP A 50 -32.75 1.00 -6.70
C ASP A 50 -31.64 2.05 -6.51
N LEU A 51 -31.98 3.18 -5.90
CA LEU A 51 -31.00 4.21 -5.55
C LEU A 51 -30.00 3.71 -4.48
N ALA A 52 -30.46 2.91 -3.52
CA ALA A 52 -29.61 2.31 -2.49
C ALA A 52 -28.52 1.42 -3.08
N ILE A 53 -28.89 0.55 -4.03
CA ILE A 53 -27.95 -0.33 -4.73
C ILE A 53 -26.96 0.49 -5.54
N ALA A 54 -27.43 1.51 -6.27
CA ALA A 54 -26.57 2.37 -7.09
C ALA A 54 -25.52 3.11 -6.25
N LYS A 55 -25.95 3.72 -5.14
CA LYS A 55 -25.07 4.47 -4.23
C LYS A 55 -24.15 3.57 -3.41
N ALA A 56 -24.59 2.37 -3.03
CA ALA A 56 -23.73 1.40 -2.36
C ALA A 56 -22.62 0.90 -3.30
N ARG A 57 -22.94 0.68 -4.58
CA ARG A 57 -21.95 0.31 -5.60
C ARG A 57 -20.99 1.46 -5.91
N GLU A 58 -21.46 2.70 -5.93
CA GLU A 58 -20.62 3.90 -6.06
C GLU A 58 -19.63 4.01 -4.89
N ALA A 59 -20.09 3.80 -3.65
CA ALA A 59 -19.24 3.77 -2.47
C ALA A 59 -18.21 2.62 -2.50
N LEU A 60 -18.61 1.43 -2.98
CA LEU A 60 -17.70 0.29 -3.17
C LEU A 60 -16.69 0.48 -4.30
N ARG A 61 -16.99 1.28 -5.34
CA ARG A 61 -16.00 1.66 -6.36
C ARG A 61 -14.87 2.49 -5.77
N LEU A 62 -15.18 3.29 -4.75
CA LEU A 62 -14.21 4.13 -4.07
C LEU A 62 -13.51 3.39 -2.92
N ARG A 63 -14.16 2.39 -2.31
CA ARG A 63 -13.65 1.63 -1.17
C ARG A 63 -14.21 0.20 -1.14
N ALA A 64 -13.54 -0.71 -1.85
CA ALA A 64 -14.04 -2.06 -2.11
C ALA A 64 -13.99 -3.02 -0.90
N ASP A 65 -13.21 -2.68 0.13
CA ASP A 65 -13.03 -3.45 1.36
C ASP A 65 -14.19 -3.32 2.36
N VAL A 66 -15.25 -2.56 2.04
CA VAL A 66 -16.39 -2.34 2.95
C VAL A 66 -17.39 -3.49 2.87
N THR A 67 -17.18 -4.53 3.68
CA THR A 67 -18.08 -5.69 3.75
C THR A 67 -19.54 -5.31 4.02
N ARG A 68 -19.80 -4.30 4.86
CA ARG A 68 -21.17 -3.82 5.18
C ARG A 68 -21.95 -3.28 3.97
N LEU A 69 -21.27 -2.71 2.96
CA LEU A 69 -21.95 -2.20 1.76
C LEU A 69 -22.35 -3.34 0.81
N HIS A 70 -21.59 -4.44 0.78
CA HIS A 70 -22.01 -5.65 0.09
C HIS A 70 -23.27 -6.26 0.74
N THR A 71 -23.32 -6.26 2.08
CA THR A 71 -24.52 -6.69 2.82
C THR A 71 -25.73 -5.80 2.52
N LEU A 72 -25.54 -4.47 2.46
CA LEU A 72 -26.61 -3.52 2.11
C LEU A 72 -27.17 -3.78 0.70
N ILE A 73 -26.31 -4.05 -0.30
CA ILE A 73 -26.75 -4.39 -1.66
C ILE A 73 -27.59 -5.67 -1.65
N ALA A 74 -27.13 -6.72 -0.97
CA ALA A 74 -27.85 -7.99 -0.90
C ALA A 74 -29.21 -7.84 -0.18
N MET A 75 -29.30 -6.99 0.84
CA MET A 75 -30.55 -6.64 1.52
C MET A 75 -31.48 -5.83 0.61
N ALA A 76 -30.96 -4.81 -0.09
CA ALA A 76 -31.70 -3.99 -1.03
C ALA A 76 -32.24 -4.81 -2.21
N GLU A 77 -31.46 -5.74 -2.78
CA GLU A 77 -31.90 -6.62 -3.86
C GLU A 77 -32.99 -7.59 -3.40
N ARG A 78 -32.88 -8.12 -2.19
CA ARG A 78 -33.91 -8.97 -1.58
C ARG A 78 -35.21 -8.21 -1.35
N ASP A 79 -35.14 -7.02 -0.76
CA ASP A 79 -36.32 -6.24 -0.42
C ASP A 79 -36.98 -5.61 -1.65
N LYS A 80 -36.17 -5.23 -2.64
CA LYS A 80 -36.65 -4.92 -4.00
C LYS A 80 -37.45 -6.07 -4.58
N LYS A 81 -36.93 -7.30 -4.50
CA LYS A 81 -37.64 -8.49 -4.99
C LYS A 81 -38.95 -8.75 -4.23
N LEU A 82 -38.98 -8.52 -2.92
CA LEU A 82 -40.20 -8.65 -2.11
C LEU A 82 -41.24 -7.55 -2.41
N ARG A 83 -40.78 -6.34 -2.76
CA ARG A 83 -41.63 -5.24 -3.23
C ARG A 83 -42.22 -5.53 -4.62
N ASP A 84 -41.38 -6.01 -5.54
CA ASP A 84 -41.75 -6.22 -6.94
C ASP A 84 -42.53 -7.54 -7.15
N GLN A 85 -42.37 -8.52 -6.23
CA GLN A 85 -43.09 -9.80 -6.21
C GLN A 85 -43.66 -10.10 -4.81
N PRO A 86 -44.72 -9.40 -4.38
CA PRO A 86 -45.35 -9.65 -3.10
C PRO A 86 -46.01 -11.03 -3.13
N ARG A 87 -45.54 -11.97 -2.29
CA ARG A 87 -46.28 -13.22 -2.06
C ARG A 87 -47.66 -12.86 -1.50
N VAL A 88 -48.70 -13.48 -2.05
CA VAL A 88 -50.08 -13.34 -1.58
C VAL A 88 -50.15 -13.81 -0.13
N ALA A 89 -50.10 -12.85 0.78
CA ALA A 89 -50.45 -12.98 2.18
C ALA A 89 -51.49 -11.90 2.47
N THR A 90 -52.57 -12.36 3.07
CA THR A 90 -53.78 -11.64 3.45
C THR A 90 -53.49 -10.34 4.22
N SER A 91 -54.38 -9.36 4.00
CA SER A 91 -54.40 -8.01 4.56
C SER A 91 -53.78 -7.83 5.94
N SER A 92 -52.79 -6.94 6.07
CA SER A 92 -52.64 -6.11 7.28
C SER A 92 -51.76 -4.88 7.01
N ARG A 93 -52.33 -3.71 7.30
CA ARG A 93 -51.73 -2.47 7.85
C ARG A 93 -50.21 -2.30 7.69
N ALA A 94 -49.78 -1.16 7.11
CA ALA A 94 -48.37 -0.75 7.03
C ALA A 94 -47.59 -1.16 8.29
N ALA A 95 -46.60 -2.06 8.10
CA ALA A 95 -45.82 -2.60 9.20
C ALA A 95 -45.27 -1.43 10.04
N PRO A 96 -45.50 -1.41 11.36
CA PRO A 96 -44.98 -0.35 12.22
C PRO A 96 -43.45 -0.28 12.07
N ALA A 97 -42.91 0.94 12.10
CA ALA A 97 -41.47 1.16 12.01
C ALA A 97 -40.74 0.27 13.03
N ALA A 98 -39.60 -0.30 12.63
CA ALA A 98 -38.82 -1.14 13.53
C ALA A 98 -38.54 -0.40 14.85
N PRO A 99 -38.57 -1.07 16.02
CA PRO A 99 -38.30 -0.43 17.29
C PRO A 99 -37.00 0.38 17.26
N GLY A 100 -37.02 1.61 17.75
CA GLY A 100 -35.85 2.50 17.74
C GLY A 100 -35.58 3.23 16.43
N PHE A 101 -36.25 2.88 15.33
CA PHE A 101 -35.96 3.44 14.00
C PHE A 101 -36.10 4.96 13.94
N VAL A 102 -37.22 5.51 14.43
CA VAL A 102 -37.46 6.96 14.40
C VAL A 102 -36.41 7.72 15.21
N ALA A 103 -36.03 7.20 16.38
CA ALA A 103 -34.99 7.80 17.20
C ALA A 103 -33.59 7.67 16.55
N ALA A 104 -33.31 6.56 15.89
CA ALA A 104 -32.06 6.34 15.16
C ALA A 104 -31.94 7.28 13.96
N SER A 105 -33.00 7.46 13.17
CA SER A 105 -33.00 8.40 12.03
C SER A 105 -32.79 9.84 12.50
N GLN A 106 -33.35 10.22 13.65
CA GLN A 106 -33.06 11.52 14.28
C GLN A 106 -31.59 11.61 14.71
N ALA A 107 -31.04 10.53 15.27
CA ALA A 107 -29.65 10.47 15.70
C ALA A 107 -28.66 10.62 14.53
N TYR A 108 -28.88 9.91 13.41
CA TYR A 108 -28.06 10.04 12.21
C TYR A 108 -28.16 11.44 11.61
N LYS A 109 -29.38 12.00 11.48
CA LYS A 109 -29.57 13.37 11.00
C LYS A 109 -28.84 14.39 11.88
N ALA A 110 -28.91 14.26 13.19
CA ALA A 110 -28.20 15.12 14.12
C ALA A 110 -26.68 14.95 14.00
N TYR A 111 -26.21 13.71 13.80
CA TYR A 111 -24.79 13.41 13.61
C TYR A 111 -24.24 14.05 12.33
N ASP A 112 -24.97 13.98 11.22
CA ASP A 112 -24.59 14.61 9.94
C ASP A 112 -24.57 16.13 9.99
N GLN A 113 -25.38 16.71 10.88
CA GLN A 113 -25.41 18.15 11.16
C GLN A 113 -24.38 18.57 12.22
N GLU A 114 -23.48 17.66 12.60
CA GLU A 114 -22.47 17.86 13.65
C GLU A 114 -23.05 18.20 15.04
N GLN A 115 -24.34 17.95 15.24
CA GLN A 115 -25.03 18.11 16.52
C GLN A 115 -24.84 16.87 17.38
N PHE A 116 -23.60 16.58 17.74
CA PHE A 116 -23.21 15.30 18.35
C PHE A 116 -23.89 15.02 19.70
N ALA A 117 -24.16 16.05 20.51
CA ALA A 117 -24.89 15.91 21.77
C ALA A 117 -26.34 15.42 21.54
N LEU A 118 -27.02 16.00 20.54
CA LEU A 118 -28.36 15.60 20.14
C LEU A 118 -28.35 14.20 19.52
N ALA A 119 -27.34 13.90 18.70
CA ALA A 119 -27.13 12.58 18.12
C ALA A 119 -26.96 11.50 19.20
N ALA A 120 -26.14 11.75 20.22
CA ALA A 120 -25.94 10.84 21.34
C ALA A 120 -27.24 10.62 22.14
N GLN A 121 -28.02 11.68 22.40
CA GLN A 121 -29.30 11.55 23.10
C GLN A 121 -30.31 10.71 22.29
N ALA A 122 -30.41 10.97 20.98
CA ALA A 122 -31.30 10.23 20.10
C ALA A 122 -30.84 8.78 19.90
N ALA A 123 -29.53 8.52 19.84
CA ALA A 123 -28.97 7.17 19.77
C ALA A 123 -29.27 6.38 21.05
N ARG A 124 -29.16 6.98 22.25
CA ARG A 124 -29.57 6.35 23.51
C ARG A 124 -31.05 5.94 23.50
N LYS A 125 -31.93 6.81 22.99
CA LYS A 125 -33.37 6.49 22.82
C LYS A 125 -33.58 5.33 21.84
N ALA A 126 -32.81 5.28 20.74
CA ALA A 126 -32.88 4.19 19.79
C ALA A 126 -32.41 2.85 20.39
N ILE A 127 -31.32 2.86 21.17
CA ILE A 127 -30.80 1.68 21.88
C ILE A 127 -31.81 1.19 22.92
N ALA A 128 -32.47 2.08 23.67
CA ALA A 128 -33.49 1.71 24.65
C ALA A 128 -34.66 0.95 24.01
N GLN A 129 -35.03 1.30 22.78
CA GLN A 129 -36.09 0.64 22.02
C GLN A 129 -35.62 -0.62 21.28
N ALA A 130 -34.32 -0.70 20.92
CA ALA A 130 -33.74 -1.86 20.25
C ALA A 130 -32.31 -2.19 20.76
N PRO A 131 -32.17 -2.81 21.95
CA PRO A 131 -30.88 -2.96 22.62
C PRO A 131 -29.87 -3.86 21.90
N ARG A 132 -30.34 -4.75 21.02
CA ARG A 132 -29.52 -5.70 20.23
C ARG A 132 -29.21 -5.20 18.81
N ARG A 133 -29.48 -3.93 18.49
CA ARG A 133 -29.07 -3.32 17.21
C ARG A 133 -27.68 -2.71 17.34
N ARG A 134 -26.70 -3.37 16.73
CA ARG A 134 -25.27 -2.97 16.76
C ARG A 134 -25.05 -1.55 16.24
N GLU A 135 -25.71 -1.20 15.14
CA GLU A 135 -25.59 0.10 14.47
C GLU A 135 -25.90 1.28 15.40
N TYR A 136 -26.93 1.16 16.26
CA TYR A 136 -27.33 2.24 17.17
C TYR A 136 -26.33 2.47 18.29
N ARG A 137 -25.67 1.38 18.75
CA ARG A 137 -24.60 1.46 19.76
C ARG A 137 -23.33 2.07 19.17
N LEU A 138 -22.98 1.69 17.94
CA LEU A 138 -21.85 2.31 17.22
C LEU A 138 -22.09 3.82 17.01
N LEU A 139 -23.29 4.22 16.61
CA LEU A 139 -23.64 5.63 16.47
C LEU A 139 -23.49 6.41 17.78
N LEU A 140 -23.89 5.82 18.92
CA LEU A 140 -23.69 6.44 20.23
C LEU A 140 -22.20 6.62 20.54
N ILE A 141 -21.38 5.59 20.34
CA ILE A 141 -19.92 5.63 20.57
C ILE A 141 -19.28 6.71 19.69
N ASP A 142 -19.63 6.75 18.40
CA ASP A 142 -19.14 7.75 17.44
C ASP A 142 -19.51 9.17 17.88
N ALA A 143 -20.77 9.40 18.27
CA ALA A 143 -21.26 10.70 18.73
C ALA A 143 -20.55 11.16 20.02
N LEU A 144 -20.23 10.26 20.94
CA LEU A 144 -19.53 10.58 22.19
C LEU A 144 -18.05 10.92 21.93
N GLN A 145 -17.39 10.19 21.04
CA GLN A 145 -16.00 10.51 20.67
C GLN A 145 -15.87 11.84 19.95
N ARG A 146 -16.82 12.21 19.09
CA ARG A 146 -16.86 13.53 18.43
C ARG A 146 -17.07 14.69 19.42
N GLN A 147 -17.66 14.43 20.58
CA GLN A 147 -17.76 15.40 21.68
C GLN A 147 -16.54 15.39 22.61
N HIS A 148 -15.52 14.56 22.33
CA HIS A 148 -14.39 14.30 23.23
C HIS A 148 -14.79 13.77 24.62
N LEU A 149 -16.00 13.20 24.75
CA LEU A 149 -16.49 12.54 25.98
C LEU A 149 -15.98 11.10 26.04
N LEU A 150 -14.66 10.94 26.11
CA LEU A 150 -13.98 9.65 25.94
C LEU A 150 -14.30 8.64 27.06
N VAL A 151 -14.54 9.09 28.29
CA VAL A 151 -14.95 8.21 29.40
C VAL A 151 -16.33 7.62 29.15
N GLU A 152 -17.29 8.43 28.70
CA GLU A 152 -18.62 7.96 28.31
C GLU A 152 -18.55 7.05 27.08
N ALA A 153 -17.63 7.31 26.15
CA ALA A 153 -17.40 6.45 25.00
C ALA A 153 -16.85 5.07 25.40
N ASP A 154 -15.89 4.98 26.34
CA ASP A 154 -15.40 3.68 26.86
C ASP A 154 -16.53 2.89 27.53
N GLN A 155 -17.38 3.57 28.30
CA GLN A 155 -18.57 2.97 28.91
C GLN A 155 -19.54 2.44 27.84
N ALA A 156 -19.85 3.25 26.82
CA ALA A 156 -20.73 2.83 25.73
C ALA A 156 -20.19 1.63 24.93
N VAL A 157 -18.86 1.54 24.75
CA VAL A 157 -18.21 0.36 24.16
C VAL A 157 -18.32 -0.85 25.10
N GLY A 158 -18.13 -0.67 26.40
CA GLY A 158 -18.34 -1.71 27.42
C GLY A 158 -19.77 -2.26 27.40
N ASP A 159 -20.77 -1.38 27.36
CA ASP A 159 -22.19 -1.74 27.26
C ASP A 159 -22.48 -2.50 25.96
N ALA A 160 -21.83 -2.12 24.85
CA ALA A 160 -21.96 -2.82 23.57
C ALA A 160 -21.32 -4.22 23.61
N LEU A 161 -20.13 -4.35 24.19
CA LEU A 161 -19.45 -5.64 24.38
C LEU A 161 -20.22 -6.58 25.33
N GLY A 162 -20.98 -6.04 26.28
CA GLY A 162 -21.91 -6.82 27.10
C GLY A 162 -23.05 -7.48 26.32
N VAL A 163 -23.37 -6.97 25.12
CA VAL A 163 -24.39 -7.53 24.21
C VAL A 163 -23.76 -8.31 23.05
N PHE A 164 -22.62 -7.85 22.55
CA PHE A 164 -21.86 -8.44 21.44
C PHE A 164 -20.49 -8.89 21.94
N ALA A 165 -20.48 -9.96 22.74
CA ALA A 165 -19.26 -10.51 23.28
C ALA A 165 -18.30 -10.95 22.14
N HIS A 166 -17.01 -10.66 22.29
CA HIS A 166 -15.96 -11.01 21.33
C HIS A 166 -16.08 -10.33 19.94
N ASP A 167 -16.74 -9.17 19.85
CA ASP A 167 -16.68 -8.36 18.63
C ASP A 167 -15.32 -7.63 18.56
N ASP A 168 -14.43 -8.13 17.69
CA ASP A 168 -13.07 -7.61 17.52
C ASP A 168 -13.03 -6.11 17.20
N ALA A 169 -14.01 -5.60 16.46
CA ALA A 169 -14.06 -4.18 16.11
C ALA A 169 -14.40 -3.32 17.35
N LEU A 170 -15.29 -3.80 18.23
CA LEU A 170 -15.59 -3.12 19.49
C LEU A 170 -14.44 -3.23 20.50
N LEU A 171 -13.74 -4.37 20.55
CA LEU A 171 -12.55 -4.55 21.38
C LEU A 171 -11.43 -3.59 20.99
N MET A 172 -11.16 -3.47 19.69
CA MET A 172 -10.16 -2.53 19.17
C MET A 172 -10.58 -1.08 19.38
N ARG A 173 -11.86 -0.75 19.15
CA ARG A 173 -12.38 0.59 19.43
C ARG A 173 -12.22 0.98 20.90
N ARG A 174 -12.42 0.05 21.82
CA ARG A 174 -12.19 0.25 23.26
C ARG A 174 -10.73 0.58 23.55
N LYS A 175 -9.81 -0.20 22.97
CA LYS A 175 -8.36 -0.01 23.12
C LYS A 175 -7.92 1.39 22.67
N ASP A 176 -8.44 1.87 21.53
CA ASP A 176 -8.12 3.19 21.00
C ASP A 176 -8.62 4.32 21.92
N ILE A 177 -9.87 4.24 22.39
CA ILE A 177 -10.43 5.23 23.33
C ILE A 177 -9.63 5.28 24.62
N ARG A 178 -9.24 4.12 25.16
CA ARG A 178 -8.44 4.00 26.38
C ARG A 178 -7.05 4.59 26.23
N ARG A 179 -6.41 4.43 25.08
CA ARG A 179 -5.13 5.09 24.76
C ARG A 179 -5.26 6.61 24.71
N GLN A 180 -6.35 7.13 24.13
CA GLN A 180 -6.64 8.56 24.12
C GLN A 180 -6.87 9.12 25.54
N LEU A 181 -7.48 8.35 26.44
CA LEU A 181 -7.63 8.70 27.85
C LEU A 181 -6.28 8.67 28.61
N ALA A 182 -5.42 7.70 28.31
CA ALA A 182 -4.12 7.53 28.98
C ALA A 182 -3.09 8.60 28.59
N ALA A 183 -3.04 9.01 27.32
CA ALA A 183 -2.02 9.93 26.80
C ALA A 183 -1.87 11.25 27.58
N PRO A 184 -2.93 12.05 27.85
CA PRO A 184 -2.78 13.29 28.60
C PRO A 184 -2.36 13.06 30.05
N LEU A 185 -2.72 11.91 30.65
CA LEU A 185 -2.28 11.53 31.99
C LEU A 185 -0.77 11.24 31.98
N ALA A 186 -0.29 10.49 30.99
CA ALA A 186 1.14 10.23 30.85
C ALA A 186 1.97 11.51 30.69
N VAL A 187 1.50 12.44 29.84
CA VAL A 187 2.15 13.76 29.65
C VAL A 187 2.21 14.54 30.96
N GLN A 188 1.12 14.57 31.73
CA GLN A 188 1.11 15.23 33.05
C GLN A 188 2.06 14.54 34.03
N GLY A 189 2.16 13.21 34.00
CA GLY A 189 3.07 12.45 34.84
C GLY A 189 4.54 12.76 34.54
N TYR A 190 4.93 12.76 33.27
CA TYR A 190 6.29 13.13 32.86
C TYR A 190 6.64 14.57 33.20
N ARG A 191 5.71 15.51 33.00
CA ARG A 191 5.91 16.91 33.41
C ARG A 191 6.08 17.04 34.92
N ALA A 192 5.30 16.28 35.69
CA ALA A 192 5.43 16.27 37.14
C ALA A 192 6.77 15.69 37.60
N LEU A 193 7.30 14.67 36.93
CA LEU A 193 8.66 14.16 37.17
C LEU A 193 9.73 15.23 36.89
N GLN A 194 9.65 15.93 35.76
CA GLN A 194 10.57 17.02 35.43
C GLN A 194 10.54 18.17 36.47
N GLN A 195 9.39 18.39 37.09
CA GLN A 195 9.19 19.41 38.13
C GLN A 195 9.51 18.92 39.55
N GLY A 196 9.95 17.67 39.72
CA GLY A 196 10.19 17.06 41.02
C GLY A 196 8.92 16.80 41.84
N ASN A 197 7.72 16.93 41.25
CA ASN A 197 6.44 16.69 41.91
C ASN A 197 6.06 15.20 41.86
N ARG A 198 6.72 14.43 42.74
CA ARG A 198 6.67 12.96 42.78
C ARG A 198 5.27 12.40 43.05
N THR A 199 4.53 13.00 43.98
CA THR A 199 3.17 12.56 44.32
C THR A 199 2.24 12.69 43.11
N LEU A 200 2.34 13.80 42.37
CA LEU A 200 1.56 14.02 41.16
C LEU A 200 1.99 13.07 40.03
N ALA A 201 3.30 12.87 39.85
CA ALA A 201 3.83 11.93 38.87
C ALA A 201 3.29 10.50 39.05
N LEU A 202 3.38 9.98 40.27
CA LEU A 202 2.91 8.63 40.61
C LEU A 202 1.38 8.50 40.44
N GLU A 203 0.62 9.53 40.84
CA GLU A 203 -0.83 9.56 40.66
C GLU A 203 -1.21 9.48 39.17
N LYS A 204 -0.56 10.28 38.31
CA LYS A 204 -0.87 10.29 36.87
C LYS A 204 -0.39 9.02 36.17
N ALA A 205 0.76 8.49 36.56
CA ALA A 205 1.30 7.24 36.03
C ALA A 205 0.35 6.06 36.27
N ARG A 206 -0.13 5.88 37.52
CA ARG A 206 -1.11 4.83 37.86
C ARG A 206 -2.40 4.98 37.06
N LYS A 207 -2.90 6.20 36.88
CA LYS A 207 -4.10 6.47 36.09
C LYS A 207 -3.87 6.16 34.60
N ALA A 208 -2.71 6.46 34.04
CA ALA A 208 -2.37 6.15 32.65
C ALA A 208 -2.31 4.64 32.41
N VAL A 209 -1.65 3.89 33.31
CA VAL A 209 -1.58 2.42 33.27
C VAL A 209 -2.95 1.77 33.44
N ALA A 210 -3.81 2.31 34.32
CA ALA A 210 -5.16 1.80 34.51
C ALA A 210 -6.03 1.87 33.24
N TRP A 211 -5.80 2.89 32.40
CA TRP A 211 -6.48 3.01 31.11
C TRP A 211 -5.84 2.14 30.03
N ALA A 212 -4.51 2.19 29.87
CA ALA A 212 -3.79 1.51 28.80
C ALA A 212 -2.50 0.84 29.32
N PRO A 213 -2.59 -0.35 29.93
CA PRO A 213 -1.44 -1.04 30.51
C PRO A 213 -0.50 -1.65 29.46
N GLU A 214 -0.97 -1.85 28.23
CA GLU A 214 -0.18 -2.41 27.13
C GLU A 214 0.75 -1.38 26.46
N VAL A 215 0.63 -0.11 26.84
CA VAL A 215 1.51 0.97 26.37
C VAL A 215 2.76 1.00 27.24
N ALA A 216 3.90 0.58 26.68
CA ALA A 216 5.18 0.49 27.39
C ALA A 216 5.59 1.82 28.05
N ALA A 217 5.33 2.96 27.39
CA ALA A 217 5.62 4.29 27.96
C ALA A 217 4.84 4.56 29.27
N ASN A 218 3.61 4.05 29.42
CA ASN A 218 2.85 4.22 30.66
C ASN A 218 3.47 3.39 31.80
N GLN A 219 3.98 2.20 31.50
CA GLN A 219 4.69 1.35 32.46
C GLN A 219 6.02 2.00 32.87
N GLN A 220 6.80 2.47 31.90
CA GLN A 220 8.05 3.18 32.15
C GLN A 220 7.85 4.44 33.00
N LEU A 221 6.79 5.21 32.76
CA LEU A 221 6.44 6.36 33.59
C LEU A 221 6.14 5.95 35.04
N LEU A 222 5.41 4.84 35.23
CA LEU A 222 5.09 4.31 36.55
C LEU A 222 6.35 3.84 37.27
N ASP A 223 7.21 3.09 36.59
CA ASP A 223 8.50 2.65 37.14
C ASP A 223 9.38 3.84 37.49
N SER A 224 9.48 4.85 36.63
CA SER A 224 10.24 6.09 36.90
C SER A 224 9.70 6.85 38.11
N ALA A 225 8.37 6.92 38.26
CA ALA A 225 7.72 7.56 39.40
C ALA A 225 7.83 6.75 40.70
N LEU A 226 8.08 5.44 40.62
CA LEU A 226 8.31 4.55 41.76
C LEU A 226 9.79 4.52 42.18
N LEU A 227 10.73 4.57 41.23
CA LEU A 227 12.17 4.55 41.47
C LEU A 227 12.67 5.85 42.13
N ASP A 228 12.14 7.00 41.72
CA ASP A 228 12.48 8.31 42.30
C ASP A 228 11.85 8.53 43.70
N ALA A 229 11.04 7.58 44.18
CA ALA A 229 10.49 7.61 45.54
C ALA A 229 11.47 7.06 46.60
N ASP A 230 12.53 6.35 46.20
CA ASP A 230 13.39 5.63 47.16
C ASP A 230 14.92 5.79 47.00
N ASP A 231 15.50 6.35 45.92
CA ASP A 231 16.91 6.80 45.96
C ASP A 231 17.38 7.66 44.76
N SER A 232 18.37 8.51 45.01
CA SER A 232 18.89 9.57 44.13
C SER A 232 19.91 9.12 43.07
N GLU A 233 19.50 8.31 42.09
CA GLU A 233 20.34 7.95 40.94
C GLU A 233 19.53 7.83 39.62
N ALA A 234 18.80 8.88 39.24
CA ALA A 234 18.07 8.90 37.97
C ALA A 234 18.99 9.30 36.78
N PRO A 235 18.92 8.61 35.62
CA PRO A 235 19.59 9.05 34.41
C PRO A 235 19.05 10.40 33.94
N ILE A 236 19.95 11.30 33.54
CA ILE A 236 19.57 12.63 33.04
C ILE A 236 18.83 12.45 31.71
N LEU A 237 17.54 12.83 31.70
CA LEU A 237 16.68 12.85 30.53
C LEU A 237 16.86 14.18 29.80
N GLU A 238 17.43 14.14 28.60
CA GLU A 238 17.58 15.32 27.74
C GLU A 238 16.46 15.31 26.70
N CYS A 239 15.51 16.25 26.84
CA CYS A 239 14.34 16.33 25.98
C CYS A 239 14.39 17.58 25.10
N GLN A 240 14.16 17.39 23.80
CA GLN A 240 13.94 18.48 22.85
C GLN A 240 12.49 18.43 22.35
N GLU A 241 11.87 19.61 22.23
CA GLU A 241 10.57 19.75 21.55
C GLU A 241 10.74 19.70 20.04
N SER A 242 9.89 18.92 19.38
CA SER A 242 9.76 18.88 17.93
C SER A 242 8.30 19.10 17.51
N ALA A 243 8.09 19.41 16.23
CA ALA A 243 6.76 19.59 15.64
C ALA A 243 5.86 18.33 15.71
N PHE A 244 6.41 17.16 16.06
CA PHE A 244 5.70 15.88 16.17
C PHE A 244 5.58 15.37 17.62
N GLY A 245 6.04 16.16 18.61
CA GLY A 245 6.04 15.79 20.04
C GLY A 245 7.42 15.93 20.70
N LEU A 246 7.47 15.59 22.00
CA LEU A 246 8.69 15.64 22.80
C LEU A 246 9.56 14.40 22.51
N THR A 247 10.80 14.61 22.08
CA THR A 247 11.80 13.53 21.92
C THR A 247 12.80 13.61 23.06
N CYS A 248 12.91 12.55 23.86
CA CYS A 248 13.83 12.48 25.00
C CYS A 248 14.87 11.38 24.80
N ALA A 249 16.12 11.68 25.13
CA ALA A 249 17.22 10.73 25.19
C ALA A 249 17.78 10.63 26.62
N THR A 250 18.30 9.47 27.01
CA THR A 250 18.92 9.23 28.33
C THR A 250 20.43 9.21 28.19
N ARG A 251 21.16 9.96 29.02
CA ARG A 251 22.61 9.81 29.16
C ARG A 251 22.92 8.84 30.32
N PRO A 252 23.65 7.73 30.10
CA PRO A 252 24.00 6.82 31.19
C PRO A 252 25.08 7.43 32.10
N VAL A 253 24.88 7.34 33.42
CA VAL A 253 25.93 7.51 34.43
C VAL A 253 26.43 6.11 34.80
N ASN A 254 27.75 5.96 34.95
CA ASN A 254 28.48 4.70 35.17
C ASN A 254 27.77 3.73 36.12
N THR A 255 27.48 2.52 35.62
CA THR A 255 26.89 1.41 36.37
C THR A 255 27.90 0.29 36.58
N ASP A 256 28.50 0.21 37.75
CA ASP A 256 28.91 -1.08 38.32
C ASP A 256 27.73 -1.57 39.17
N LYS A 257 27.05 -2.64 38.72
CA LYS A 257 25.95 -3.41 39.38
C LYS A 257 24.50 -3.20 38.91
N GLN A 258 24.26 -3.19 37.60
CA GLN A 258 23.00 -3.74 37.05
C GLN A 258 23.34 -5.03 36.30
N ALA A 259 22.51 -6.07 36.47
CA ALA A 259 22.65 -7.27 35.64
C ALA A 259 22.56 -6.83 34.17
N PRO A 260 23.53 -7.21 33.32
CA PRO A 260 23.64 -6.65 31.98
C PRO A 260 22.38 -6.96 31.16
N VAL A 261 21.73 -5.93 30.62
CA VAL A 261 20.68 -6.10 29.60
C VAL A 261 21.29 -6.94 28.48
N SER A 262 20.64 -8.03 28.11
CA SER A 262 21.16 -8.86 27.01
C SER A 262 21.18 -8.05 25.71
N ASP A 263 22.21 -8.23 24.89
CA ASP A 263 22.33 -7.53 23.61
C ASP A 263 21.09 -7.74 22.73
N LEU A 264 20.41 -8.89 22.85
CA LEU A 264 19.17 -9.16 22.12
C LEU A 264 18.01 -8.28 22.59
N GLN A 265 17.88 -8.04 23.91
CA GLN A 265 16.86 -7.15 24.45
C GLN A 265 17.11 -5.70 23.99
N LEU A 266 18.37 -5.26 24.07
CA LEU A 266 18.78 -3.95 23.56
C LEU A 266 18.47 -3.80 22.06
N ALA A 267 18.69 -4.84 21.26
CA ALA A 267 18.36 -4.83 19.84
C ALA A 267 16.87 -4.56 19.60
N TYR A 268 15.98 -5.28 20.30
CA TYR A 268 14.54 -5.08 20.15
C TYR A 268 14.04 -3.74 20.72
N ASP A 269 14.61 -3.25 21.81
CA ASP A 269 14.33 -1.91 22.32
C ASP A 269 14.71 -0.84 21.29
N SER A 270 15.87 -0.99 20.66
CA SER A 270 16.36 -0.09 19.62
C SER A 270 15.46 -0.13 18.37
N VAL A 271 15.05 -1.32 17.90
CA VAL A 271 14.08 -1.46 16.80
C VAL A 271 12.76 -0.75 17.11
N ARG A 272 12.22 -0.87 18.34
CA ARG A 272 10.98 -0.20 18.74
C ARG A 272 11.11 1.33 18.76
N SER A 273 12.30 1.83 19.09
CA SER A 273 12.60 3.27 19.08
C SER A 273 12.91 3.83 17.69
N GLY A 274 13.10 2.97 16.68
CA GLY A 274 13.50 3.35 15.33
C GLY A 274 15.00 3.61 15.16
N ASP A 275 15.82 3.34 16.17
CA ASP A 275 17.28 3.41 16.09
C ASP A 275 17.84 2.12 15.48
N ASP A 276 17.81 2.07 14.15
CA ASP A 276 18.22 0.88 13.40
C ASP A 276 19.72 0.59 13.46
N GLU A 277 20.57 1.60 13.63
CA GLU A 277 22.03 1.45 13.75
C GLU A 277 22.40 0.81 15.09
N THR A 278 21.83 1.30 16.20
CA THR A 278 22.03 0.71 17.52
C THR A 278 21.45 -0.71 17.57
N ALA A 279 20.27 -0.92 16.97
CA ALA A 279 19.67 -2.24 16.85
C ALA A 279 20.58 -3.22 16.10
N HIS A 280 21.17 -2.79 14.99
CA HIS A 280 22.06 -3.61 14.17
C HIS A 280 23.31 -4.03 14.94
N ALA A 281 23.97 -3.08 15.58
CA ALA A 281 25.14 -3.36 16.42
C ALA A 281 24.79 -4.33 17.57
N ALA A 282 23.62 -4.17 18.18
CA ALA A 282 23.16 -5.03 19.27
C ALA A 282 22.81 -6.44 18.78
N PHE A 283 22.11 -6.61 17.65
CA PHE A 283 21.87 -7.92 17.05
C PHE A 283 23.17 -8.66 16.73
N ARG A 284 24.17 -7.94 16.19
CA ARG A 284 25.49 -8.51 15.90
C ARG A 284 26.23 -9.00 17.14
N ARG A 285 26.21 -8.23 18.23
CA ARG A 285 26.83 -8.66 19.50
C ARG A 285 26.10 -9.83 20.13
N ALA A 286 24.77 -9.82 20.08
CA ALA A 286 23.94 -10.93 20.52
C ALA A 286 24.30 -12.22 19.76
N ASP A 287 24.33 -12.17 18.43
CA ASP A 287 24.65 -13.32 17.57
C ASP A 287 26.09 -13.83 17.75
N ALA A 288 27.02 -12.95 18.11
CA ALA A 288 28.41 -13.31 18.39
C ALA A 288 28.58 -14.03 19.74
N THR A 289 27.75 -13.72 20.72
CA THR A 289 27.77 -14.35 22.05
C THR A 289 27.03 -15.68 22.02
N GLU A 290 25.81 -15.67 21.50
CA GLU A 290 25.00 -16.86 21.29
C GLU A 290 24.31 -16.74 19.94
N ARG A 291 24.51 -17.75 19.07
CA ARG A 291 23.94 -17.75 17.74
C ARG A 291 22.42 -17.54 17.81
N LEU A 292 21.93 -16.52 17.10
CA LEU A 292 20.52 -16.13 17.17
C LEU A 292 19.62 -17.28 16.70
N LYS A 293 18.53 -17.47 17.45
CA LYS A 293 17.41 -18.35 17.06
C LYS A 293 16.77 -17.84 15.75
N PRO A 294 16.12 -18.70 14.95
CA PRO A 294 15.62 -18.32 13.63
C PRO A 294 14.75 -17.05 13.58
N ALA A 295 13.84 -16.84 14.54
CA ALA A 295 13.02 -15.63 14.60
C ALA A 295 13.87 -14.36 14.79
N ALA A 296 14.78 -14.36 15.78
CA ALA A 296 15.68 -13.24 16.04
C ALA A 296 16.68 -13.01 14.88
N ALA A 297 17.14 -14.07 14.23
CA ALA A 297 17.96 -13.98 13.03
C ALA A 297 17.18 -13.34 11.86
N GLN A 298 15.89 -13.63 11.72
CA GLN A 298 15.04 -13.00 10.70
C GLN A 298 14.86 -11.49 10.98
N ASP A 299 14.65 -11.12 12.24
CA ASP A 299 14.53 -9.71 12.64
C ASP A 299 15.85 -8.95 12.44
N ALA A 300 16.98 -9.57 12.77
CA ALA A 300 18.32 -9.06 12.47
C ALA A 300 18.53 -8.89 10.97
N ALA A 301 18.04 -9.80 10.13
CA ALA A 301 18.12 -9.68 8.68
C ALA A 301 17.37 -8.44 8.16
N TYR A 302 16.15 -8.22 8.62
CA TYR A 302 15.36 -7.04 8.24
C TYR A 302 15.95 -5.73 8.76
N ASN A 303 16.56 -5.73 9.95
CA ASN A 303 17.26 -4.57 10.46
C ASN A 303 18.57 -4.29 9.67
N ALA A 304 19.35 -5.32 9.34
CA ALA A 304 20.51 -5.22 8.45
C ALA A 304 20.14 -4.63 7.08
N MET A 305 18.98 -5.01 6.51
CA MET A 305 18.47 -4.36 5.29
C MET A 305 18.26 -2.86 5.49
N ARG A 306 17.70 -2.42 6.62
CA ARG A 306 17.41 -1.01 6.91
C ARG A 306 18.66 -0.14 7.01
N VAL A 307 19.73 -0.68 7.59
CA VAL A 307 21.06 -0.03 7.65
C VAL A 307 21.91 -0.27 6.39
N HIS A 308 21.32 -0.89 5.36
CA HIS A 308 21.93 -1.12 4.04
C HIS A 308 23.07 -2.16 3.99
N GLU A 309 23.13 -3.04 4.99
CA GLU A 309 24.06 -4.16 5.06
C GLU A 309 23.49 -5.39 4.32
N ASP A 310 23.41 -5.30 3.00
CA ASP A 310 22.75 -6.29 2.13
C ASP A 310 23.36 -7.71 2.24
N ASP A 311 24.70 -7.81 2.27
CA ASP A 311 25.41 -9.10 2.34
C ASP A 311 25.17 -9.79 3.70
N GLU A 312 25.11 -9.00 4.79
CA GLU A 312 24.79 -9.51 6.13
C GLU A 312 23.32 -9.94 6.24
N ALA A 313 22.39 -9.14 5.69
CA ALA A 313 20.98 -9.50 5.63
C ALA A 313 20.76 -10.83 4.90
N VAL A 314 21.41 -11.03 3.76
CA VAL A 314 21.38 -12.30 3.02
C VAL A 314 21.92 -13.46 3.86
N ALA A 315 23.02 -13.25 4.60
CA ALA A 315 23.59 -14.28 5.47
C ALA A 315 22.62 -14.69 6.59
N TYR A 316 21.94 -13.74 7.25
CA TYR A 316 20.91 -14.05 8.23
C TYR A 316 19.73 -14.80 7.61
N PHE A 317 19.16 -14.34 6.49
CA PHE A 317 18.03 -15.03 5.85
C PHE A 317 18.37 -16.46 5.43
N LYS A 318 19.59 -16.72 4.93
CA LYS A 318 20.03 -18.09 4.62
C LYS A 318 20.03 -18.99 5.85
N ARG A 319 20.49 -18.48 7.00
CA ARG A 319 20.41 -19.23 8.28
C ARG A 319 18.97 -19.50 8.71
N VAL A 320 18.07 -18.54 8.51
CA VAL A 320 16.64 -18.72 8.79
C VAL A 320 16.06 -19.84 7.93
N ILE A 321 16.43 -19.89 6.66
CA ILE A 321 16.03 -20.94 5.70
C ILE A 321 16.58 -22.30 6.13
N ASP A 322 17.88 -22.39 6.47
CA ASP A 322 18.51 -23.64 6.92
C ASP A 322 17.89 -24.18 8.21
N GLY A 323 17.55 -23.28 9.14
CA GLY A 323 16.95 -23.61 10.43
C GLY A 323 15.52 -24.17 10.33
N GLN A 324 14.84 -24.04 9.19
CA GLN A 324 13.46 -24.53 9.04
C GLN A 324 13.33 -26.05 9.19
N LYS A 325 14.37 -26.82 8.83
CA LYS A 325 14.34 -28.29 8.89
C LYS A 325 14.24 -28.84 10.30
N THR A 326 14.72 -28.08 11.28
CA THR A 326 14.82 -28.49 12.69
C THR A 326 14.01 -27.57 13.60
N ALA A 327 13.24 -26.63 13.05
CA ALA A 327 12.43 -25.70 13.81
C ALA A 327 11.23 -26.43 14.42
N GLU A 328 10.97 -26.21 15.72
CA GLU A 328 9.78 -26.73 16.40
C GLU A 328 8.48 -26.19 15.77
N THR A 329 8.52 -24.95 15.27
CA THR A 329 7.43 -24.31 14.53
C THR A 329 7.98 -23.73 13.23
N PRO A 330 8.03 -24.54 12.16
CA PRO A 330 8.53 -24.09 10.87
C PRO A 330 7.56 -23.07 10.23
N MET A 331 8.12 -22.21 9.38
CA MET A 331 7.38 -21.28 8.55
C MET A 331 6.39 -21.99 7.64
N SER A 332 5.28 -21.33 7.33
CA SER A 332 4.42 -21.77 6.23
C SER A 332 5.20 -21.77 4.90
N ALA A 333 4.74 -22.57 3.93
CA ALA A 333 5.36 -22.63 2.61
C ALA A 333 5.47 -21.25 1.93
N GLN A 334 4.46 -20.38 2.10
CA GLN A 334 4.48 -19.03 1.56
C GLN A 334 5.48 -18.13 2.29
N GLN A 335 5.57 -18.17 3.62
CA GLN A 335 6.57 -17.39 4.36
C GLN A 335 8.00 -17.80 4.01
N LEU A 336 8.26 -19.11 3.83
CA LEU A 336 9.55 -19.59 3.36
C LEU A 336 9.84 -19.13 1.92
N PHE A 337 8.84 -19.16 1.04
CA PHE A 337 8.94 -18.63 -0.31
C PHE A 337 9.28 -17.13 -0.30
N ASP A 338 8.58 -16.33 0.51
CA ASP A 338 8.79 -14.88 0.63
C ASP A 338 10.17 -14.56 1.20
N THR A 339 10.66 -15.38 2.13
CA THR A 339 12.03 -15.27 2.67
C THR A 339 13.07 -15.55 1.57
N ARG A 340 12.89 -16.63 0.79
CA ARG A 340 13.75 -16.96 -0.36
C ARG A 340 13.64 -15.91 -1.48
N ARG A 341 12.48 -15.28 -1.68
CA ARG A 341 12.27 -14.15 -2.60
C ARG A 341 13.08 -12.94 -2.14
N THR A 342 13.03 -12.63 -0.86
CA THR A 342 13.80 -11.52 -0.26
C THR A 342 15.30 -11.73 -0.47
N VAL A 343 15.82 -12.94 -0.23
CA VAL A 343 17.23 -13.28 -0.55
C VAL A 343 17.55 -13.00 -2.02
N GLY A 344 16.67 -13.42 -2.93
CA GLY A 344 16.83 -13.20 -4.37
C GLY A 344 16.85 -11.72 -4.77
N ASP A 345 16.02 -10.89 -4.14
CA ASP A 345 15.93 -9.46 -4.44
C ASP A 345 17.09 -8.65 -3.84
N VAL A 346 17.48 -8.95 -2.59
CA VAL A 346 18.59 -8.28 -1.90
C VAL A 346 19.93 -8.65 -2.54
N SER A 347 20.12 -9.92 -2.93
CA SER A 347 21.37 -10.37 -3.57
C SER A 347 21.49 -10.00 -5.04
N ARG A 348 20.43 -9.47 -5.69
CA ARG A 348 20.45 -9.15 -7.13
C ARG A 348 21.31 -7.91 -7.39
N ARG A 349 22.49 -8.13 -7.98
CA ARG A 349 23.39 -7.06 -8.44
C ARG A 349 23.32 -6.80 -9.94
N MET A 350 22.87 -7.76 -10.74
CA MET A 350 22.72 -7.62 -12.19
C MET A 350 21.35 -8.16 -12.62
N GLY A 351 20.81 -7.63 -13.72
CA GLY A 351 19.59 -8.12 -14.32
C GLY A 351 19.63 -7.96 -15.83
N LEU A 352 19.07 -8.95 -16.55
CA LEU A 352 18.90 -8.89 -17.99
C LEU A 352 17.41 -9.02 -18.30
N THR A 353 16.87 -8.08 -19.07
CA THR A 353 15.48 -8.12 -19.55
C THR A 353 15.47 -8.01 -21.05
N SER A 354 14.77 -8.91 -21.74
CA SER A 354 14.51 -8.82 -23.18
C SER A 354 13.01 -8.82 -23.41
N THR A 355 12.49 -7.83 -24.14
CA THR A 355 11.06 -7.66 -24.40
C THR A 355 10.81 -7.48 -25.88
N THR A 356 10.06 -8.41 -26.47
CA THR A 356 9.51 -8.29 -27.82
C THR A 356 8.06 -7.87 -27.74
N SER A 357 7.66 -6.84 -28.49
CA SER A 357 6.33 -6.23 -28.39
C SER A 357 5.75 -5.89 -29.76
N TYR A 358 4.47 -6.22 -29.97
CA TYR A 358 3.65 -5.78 -31.08
C TYR A 358 2.66 -4.72 -30.60
N ARG A 359 2.70 -3.53 -31.21
CA ARG A 359 1.88 -2.34 -30.85
C ARG A 359 1.98 -1.85 -29.39
N GLY A 360 2.78 -2.46 -28.53
CA GLY A 360 2.82 -2.17 -27.10
C GLY A 360 4.11 -1.48 -26.64
N ASN A 361 3.99 -0.43 -25.84
CA ASN A 361 5.10 0.05 -25.01
C ASN A 361 5.32 -0.95 -23.85
N SER A 362 6.54 -1.13 -23.32
CA SER A 362 6.79 -2.20 -22.34
C SER A 362 6.18 -1.90 -20.94
N SER A 363 5.75 -2.94 -20.21
CA SER A 363 5.21 -2.86 -18.84
C SER A 363 6.24 -3.22 -17.76
N SER A 364 7.49 -3.49 -18.13
CA SER A 364 8.46 -4.17 -17.26
C SER A 364 9.39 -3.21 -16.50
N GLY A 365 9.03 -1.92 -16.43
CA GLY A 365 9.88 -0.87 -15.88
C GLY A 365 10.77 -0.27 -16.97
N LEU A 366 10.59 1.03 -17.22
CA LEU A 366 11.42 1.94 -18.01
C LEU A 366 12.08 1.32 -19.26
N SER A 367 11.28 0.84 -20.22
CA SER A 367 11.70 0.37 -21.56
C SER A 367 10.49 0.37 -22.52
N ALA A 368 10.57 0.33 -23.85
CA ALA A 368 11.38 1.16 -24.70
C ALA A 368 10.69 2.52 -24.85
N ALA A 369 11.47 3.60 -24.80
CA ALA A 369 10.96 4.90 -25.19
C ALA A 369 10.45 4.82 -26.64
N PRO A 370 9.37 5.53 -27.00
CA PRO A 370 8.81 5.49 -28.36
C PRO A 370 9.93 5.66 -29.39
N SER A 371 9.96 4.84 -30.44
CA SER A 371 10.98 4.96 -31.48
C SER A 371 11.05 6.41 -31.99
N THR A 372 12.27 6.88 -32.24
CA THR A 372 12.56 8.21 -32.83
C THR A 372 12.34 8.23 -34.34
N GLY A 373 11.79 7.15 -34.91
CA GLY A 373 11.53 7.02 -36.35
C GLY A 373 10.56 8.09 -36.83
N SER A 374 11.05 8.93 -37.74
CA SER A 374 10.29 9.96 -38.41
C SER A 374 9.27 9.34 -39.38
N SER A 375 8.03 9.14 -38.95
CA SER A 375 6.92 9.26 -39.88
C SER A 375 5.66 9.59 -39.09
N GLY A 376 5.00 10.69 -39.47
CA GLY A 376 3.71 11.12 -38.93
C GLY A 376 2.57 10.19 -39.35
N SER A 377 2.70 8.88 -39.11
CA SER A 377 1.77 7.86 -39.59
C SER A 377 0.86 7.35 -38.48
N GLN A 378 -0.43 7.28 -38.80
CA GLN A 378 -1.58 6.99 -37.92
C GLN A 378 -1.62 5.56 -37.34
N SER A 379 -0.58 4.74 -37.51
CA SER A 379 -0.62 3.29 -37.22
C SER A 379 0.67 2.78 -36.56
N ASN A 380 0.61 2.44 -35.26
CA ASN A 380 1.70 1.85 -34.46
C ASN A 380 1.91 0.34 -34.70
N ASP A 381 1.65 -0.15 -35.92
CA ASP A 381 1.69 -1.58 -36.28
C ASP A 381 3.15 -2.02 -36.52
N LEU A 382 3.88 -2.24 -35.44
CA LEU A 382 5.28 -2.60 -35.49
C LEU A 382 5.62 -3.64 -34.43
N LEU A 383 6.63 -4.46 -34.73
CA LEU A 383 7.23 -5.45 -33.85
C LEU A 383 8.60 -4.91 -33.42
N GLN A 384 8.75 -4.59 -32.14
CA GLN A 384 10.00 -4.11 -31.56
C GLN A 384 10.57 -5.12 -30.57
N ASN A 385 11.89 -5.22 -30.53
CA ASN A 385 12.61 -5.93 -29.50
C ASN A 385 13.53 -4.98 -28.73
N SER A 386 13.55 -5.09 -27.40
CA SER A 386 14.42 -4.30 -26.53
C SER A 386 15.08 -5.21 -25.50
N THR A 387 16.41 -5.24 -25.49
CA THR A 387 17.22 -5.99 -24.53
C THR A 387 18.01 -5.02 -23.66
N GLU A 388 17.79 -5.05 -22.35
CA GLU A 388 18.45 -4.22 -21.33
C GLU A 388 19.28 -5.10 -20.39
N LEU A 389 20.54 -4.73 -20.20
CA LEU A 389 21.40 -5.22 -19.12
C LEU A 389 21.54 -4.12 -18.07
N SER A 390 21.32 -4.46 -16.81
CA SER A 390 21.39 -3.55 -15.67
C SER A 390 22.36 -4.07 -14.62
N TRP A 391 23.00 -3.13 -13.91
CA TRP A 391 23.94 -3.38 -12.83
C TRP A 391 23.72 -2.40 -11.68
N ARG A 392 23.66 -2.93 -10.45
CA ARG A 392 23.53 -2.18 -9.18
C ARG A 392 24.89 -2.12 -8.48
N PRO A 393 25.72 -1.09 -8.74
CA PRO A 393 27.04 -0.98 -8.11
C PRO A 393 26.97 -0.91 -6.58
N LEU A 394 25.92 -0.30 -6.03
CA LEU A 394 25.78 -0.05 -4.59
C LEU A 394 24.88 -1.07 -3.87
N GLY A 395 24.41 -2.12 -4.55
CA GLY A 395 23.50 -3.11 -3.97
C GLY A 395 22.02 -2.72 -3.98
N TYR A 396 21.22 -3.43 -3.19
CA TYR A 396 19.77 -3.26 -3.05
C TYR A 396 19.41 -2.13 -2.06
N ARG A 397 20.19 -1.95 -0.99
CA ARG A 397 20.11 -0.85 -0.02
C ARG A 397 18.69 -0.56 0.45
N ASN A 398 18.03 -1.55 1.03
CA ASN A 398 16.62 -1.44 1.46
C ASN A 398 15.66 -0.97 0.34
N ALA A 399 15.81 -1.50 -0.87
CA ALA A 399 15.06 -1.10 -2.05
C ALA A 399 15.29 0.37 -2.49
N ARG A 400 16.41 0.98 -2.08
CA ARG A 400 16.84 2.33 -2.49
C ARG A 400 18.14 2.25 -3.28
N PHE A 401 18.04 1.87 -4.56
CA PHE A 401 19.20 1.53 -5.38
C PHE A 401 19.43 2.49 -6.53
N VAL A 402 20.67 2.48 -7.02
CA VAL A 402 21.10 3.08 -8.28
C VAL A 402 21.48 1.95 -9.23
N GLU A 403 21.00 2.03 -10.46
CA GLU A 403 21.30 1.10 -11.55
C GLU A 403 21.98 1.84 -12.69
N LEU A 404 23.08 1.30 -13.19
CA LEU A 404 23.60 1.61 -14.51
C LEU A 404 23.03 0.57 -15.47
N TYR A 405 22.59 1.00 -16.65
CA TYR A 405 22.06 0.07 -17.64
C TYR A 405 22.47 0.44 -19.05
N GLY A 406 22.57 -0.60 -19.88
CA GLY A 406 22.74 -0.50 -21.32
C GLY A 406 21.61 -1.23 -22.01
N ARG A 407 21.05 -0.64 -23.06
CA ARG A 407 19.88 -1.15 -23.77
C ARG A 407 20.13 -1.14 -25.28
N ILE A 408 19.71 -2.20 -25.95
CA ILE A 408 19.67 -2.28 -27.41
C ILE A 408 18.20 -2.43 -27.81
N THR A 409 17.75 -1.64 -28.76
CA THR A 409 16.39 -1.66 -29.29
C THR A 409 16.43 -1.75 -30.81
N ASP A 410 15.55 -2.57 -31.36
CA ASP A 410 15.40 -2.78 -32.80
C ASP A 410 13.91 -2.86 -33.17
N THR A 411 13.58 -2.44 -34.38
CA THR A 411 12.28 -2.64 -35.02
C THR A 411 12.39 -3.80 -36.01
N LEU A 412 11.91 -4.97 -35.58
CA LEU A 412 11.98 -6.22 -36.35
C LEU A 412 11.02 -6.23 -37.55
N TRP A 413 9.91 -5.50 -37.46
CA TRP A 413 8.91 -5.39 -38.52
C TRP A 413 8.08 -4.12 -38.34
N SER A 414 7.68 -3.50 -39.45
CA SER A 414 6.70 -2.41 -39.49
C SER A 414 5.72 -2.64 -40.62
N LYS A 415 4.46 -2.28 -40.41
CA LYS A 415 3.45 -2.25 -41.47
C LYS A 415 3.72 -1.15 -42.50
N ASN A 416 4.33 -0.05 -42.06
CA ASN A 416 4.66 1.07 -42.93
C ASN A 416 6.01 0.79 -43.58
N SER A 417 6.04 0.66 -44.90
CA SER A 417 7.25 0.36 -45.67
C SER A 417 8.35 1.40 -45.53
N ASP A 418 7.97 2.64 -45.18
CA ASP A 418 8.89 3.77 -45.07
C ASP A 418 9.49 3.90 -43.66
N SER A 419 9.12 3.00 -42.73
CA SER A 419 9.74 2.95 -41.41
C SER A 419 11.07 2.20 -41.47
N ASP A 420 12.10 2.73 -40.82
CA ASP A 420 13.34 1.99 -40.60
C ASP A 420 13.04 0.66 -39.88
N THR A 421 13.67 -0.43 -40.32
CA THR A 421 13.60 -1.76 -39.69
C THR A 421 14.95 -2.46 -39.72
N GLY A 422 15.18 -3.42 -38.81
CA GLY A 422 16.43 -4.16 -38.71
C GLY A 422 17.64 -3.24 -38.51
N ALA A 423 18.68 -3.40 -39.32
CA ALA A 423 19.92 -2.63 -39.19
C ALA A 423 19.71 -1.10 -39.24
N ASP A 424 18.69 -0.65 -39.97
CA ASP A 424 18.40 0.78 -40.13
C ASP A 424 17.72 1.39 -38.88
N ALA A 425 17.05 0.55 -38.07
CA ALA A 425 16.33 0.94 -36.86
C ALA A 425 17.08 0.62 -35.56
N LEU A 426 18.30 0.08 -35.66
CA LEU A 426 19.04 -0.40 -34.50
C LEU A 426 19.54 0.77 -33.65
N GLN A 427 19.12 0.80 -32.39
CA GLN A 427 19.44 1.85 -31.42
C GLN A 427 20.09 1.28 -30.17
N GLY A 428 21.14 1.94 -29.71
CA GLY A 428 21.74 1.72 -28.39
C GLY A 428 21.31 2.80 -27.40
N ALA A 429 21.32 2.47 -26.11
CA ALA A 429 21.18 3.44 -25.04
C ALA A 429 22.07 3.08 -23.85
N LEU A 430 22.60 4.10 -23.19
CA LEU A 430 23.32 3.99 -21.92
C LEU A 430 22.68 4.96 -20.92
N GLY A 431 22.38 4.49 -19.72
CA GLY A 431 21.68 5.31 -18.74
C GLY A 431 21.93 4.93 -17.29
N VAL A 432 21.44 5.80 -16.43
CA VAL A 432 21.38 5.61 -14.98
C VAL A 432 19.92 5.70 -14.54
N ARG A 433 19.53 4.81 -13.63
CA ARG A 433 18.20 4.78 -13.01
C ARG A 433 18.33 4.75 -11.49
N ILE A 434 17.50 5.52 -10.81
CA ILE A 434 17.50 5.67 -9.35
C ILE A 434 16.11 5.34 -8.83
N LYS A 435 16.04 4.48 -7.82
CA LYS A 435 14.87 4.27 -6.98
C LYS A 435 15.14 4.92 -5.61
N PRO A 436 14.65 6.14 -5.35
CA PRO A 436 15.04 6.90 -4.16
C PRO A 436 14.33 6.45 -2.87
N PHE A 437 13.17 5.82 -2.97
CA PHE A 437 12.31 5.48 -1.84
C PHE A 437 12.08 3.98 -1.74
N SER A 438 12.07 3.45 -0.52
CA SER A 438 11.76 2.05 -0.24
C SER A 438 10.25 1.76 -0.26
N SER A 439 9.45 2.73 0.22
CA SER A 439 7.99 2.60 0.39
C SER A 439 7.18 2.88 -0.87
N VAL A 440 7.77 3.54 -1.88
CA VAL A 440 7.08 3.90 -3.12
C VAL A 440 7.95 3.49 -4.32
N ASN A 441 7.35 2.81 -5.30
CA ASN A 441 8.05 2.38 -6.51
C ASN A 441 8.08 3.48 -7.57
N ILE A 442 8.74 4.60 -7.23
CA ILE A 442 9.09 5.66 -8.18
C ILE A 442 10.52 5.42 -8.65
N MET A 443 10.76 5.55 -9.95
CA MET A 443 12.08 5.47 -10.56
C MET A 443 12.33 6.67 -11.45
N ALA A 444 13.44 7.37 -11.24
CA ALA A 444 13.93 8.39 -12.14
C ALA A 444 15.04 7.80 -13.00
N ALA A 445 15.04 8.07 -14.30
CA ALA A 445 16.11 7.62 -15.20
C ALA A 445 16.56 8.74 -16.14
N PHE A 446 17.85 8.71 -16.47
CA PHE A 446 18.45 9.59 -17.47
C PHE A 446 19.35 8.75 -18.38
N GLU A 447 19.10 8.79 -19.68
CA GLU A 447 19.85 8.02 -20.67
C GLU A 447 20.23 8.83 -21.90
N ARG A 448 21.29 8.38 -22.56
CA ARG A 448 21.66 8.79 -23.91
C ARG A 448 21.37 7.64 -24.86
N THR A 449 20.53 7.88 -25.87
CA THR A 449 20.36 6.99 -27.02
C THR A 449 21.33 7.38 -28.14
N PHE A 450 21.69 6.41 -28.97
CA PHE A 450 22.60 6.59 -30.09
C PHE A 450 22.34 5.53 -31.18
N PRO A 451 22.62 5.85 -32.45
CA PRO A 451 22.60 4.88 -33.53
C PRO A 451 23.61 3.75 -33.31
N LEU A 452 23.30 2.55 -33.77
CA LEU A 452 24.23 1.43 -33.81
C LEU A 452 24.47 0.99 -35.25
N GLY A 453 25.73 0.75 -35.62
CA GLY A 453 26.08 0.39 -37.00
C GLY A 453 25.78 1.54 -37.98
N SER A 454 25.12 1.23 -39.09
CA SER A 454 24.71 2.20 -40.12
C SER A 454 23.27 2.70 -39.96
N SER A 455 22.68 2.58 -38.76
CA SER A 455 21.28 2.92 -38.54
C SER A 455 20.97 4.40 -38.81
N ASN A 456 19.75 4.70 -39.26
CA ASN A 456 19.26 6.07 -39.52
C ASN A 456 18.76 6.78 -38.25
N VAL A 457 18.90 6.13 -37.09
CA VAL A 457 18.40 6.63 -35.81
C VAL A 457 19.19 7.84 -35.30
N GLU A 458 18.50 8.93 -35.01
CA GLU A 458 19.12 10.05 -34.30
C GLU A 458 19.23 9.78 -32.79
N GLY A 459 20.41 10.05 -32.23
CA GLY A 459 20.65 9.91 -30.79
C GLY A 459 20.13 11.11 -29.98
N ASP A 460 19.48 10.83 -28.86
CA ASP A 460 18.87 11.84 -28.00
C ASP A 460 19.15 11.57 -26.50
N TRP A 461 19.06 12.60 -25.68
CA TRP A 461 18.99 12.50 -24.23
C TRP A 461 17.55 12.34 -23.79
N LEU A 462 17.30 11.38 -22.91
CA LEU A 462 15.97 11.06 -22.42
C LEU A 462 15.94 11.07 -20.88
N ALA A 463 15.15 11.97 -20.32
CA ALA A 463 14.81 12.00 -18.91
C ALA A 463 13.45 11.34 -18.68
N ARG A 464 13.33 10.46 -17.68
CA ARG A 464 12.13 9.67 -17.40
C ARG A 464 11.80 9.61 -15.93
N LEU A 465 10.51 9.57 -15.64
CA LEU A 465 9.97 9.29 -14.31
C LEU A 465 8.90 8.20 -14.44
N GLY A 466 9.15 7.05 -13.82
CA GLY A 466 8.24 5.90 -13.79
C GLY A 466 7.66 5.69 -12.40
N TYR A 467 6.42 5.20 -12.36
CA TYR A 467 5.70 4.75 -11.17
C TYR A 467 5.11 3.37 -11.41
N GLY A 468 5.28 2.47 -10.44
CA GLY A 468 4.70 1.14 -10.44
C GLY A 468 3.87 0.86 -9.20
N SER A 469 2.77 0.15 -9.34
CA SER A 469 2.03 -0.40 -8.22
C SER A 469 1.51 -1.79 -8.59
N SER A 470 1.70 -2.75 -7.70
CA SER A 470 1.26 -4.11 -7.96
C SER A 470 0.77 -4.84 -6.72
N ILE A 471 -0.15 -5.77 -6.95
CA ILE A 471 -0.68 -6.70 -5.97
C ILE A 471 -0.71 -8.07 -6.65
N GLY A 472 -0.23 -9.11 -5.99
CA GLY A 472 -0.34 -10.48 -6.49
C GLY A 472 0.43 -10.79 -7.77
N THR A 473 1.41 -9.97 -8.15
CA THR A 473 2.22 -10.19 -9.37
C THR A 473 3.32 -11.23 -9.18
N ASP A 474 3.64 -11.59 -7.94
CA ASP A 474 4.57 -12.67 -7.62
C ASP A 474 3.85 -14.03 -7.58
N LEU A 475 4.62 -15.11 -7.67
CA LEU A 475 4.13 -16.47 -7.55
C LEU A 475 3.65 -16.77 -6.13
N ARG A 476 2.44 -17.30 -6.00
CA ARG A 476 1.95 -17.89 -4.73
C ARG A 476 2.09 -19.40 -4.75
N VAL A 477 2.58 -19.95 -3.64
CA VAL A 477 2.82 -21.38 -3.46
C VAL A 477 1.80 -22.06 -2.54
N ASP A 478 0.88 -21.28 -1.98
CA ASP A 478 -0.13 -21.69 -1.00
C ASP A 478 -1.57 -21.63 -1.53
N ALA A 479 -1.81 -21.00 -2.69
CA ALA A 479 -3.14 -20.95 -3.31
C ALA A 479 -3.11 -21.24 -4.82
N PRO A 480 -4.18 -21.86 -5.35
CA PRO A 480 -4.30 -22.13 -6.78
C PRO A 480 -4.76 -20.90 -7.58
N SER A 481 -5.29 -19.87 -6.92
CA SER A 481 -5.65 -18.60 -7.56
C SER A 481 -5.62 -17.43 -6.58
N TRP A 482 -5.33 -16.23 -7.07
CA TRP A 482 -5.27 -15.00 -6.26
C TRP A 482 -5.59 -13.76 -7.08
N TRP A 483 -5.97 -12.68 -6.40
CA TRP A 483 -6.19 -11.38 -7.05
C TRP A 483 -4.87 -10.78 -7.49
N THR A 484 -4.86 -10.26 -8.71
CA THR A 484 -3.68 -9.66 -9.31
C THR A 484 -4.03 -8.33 -9.95
N SER A 485 -3.26 -7.30 -9.63
CA SER A 485 -3.35 -5.98 -10.23
C SER A 485 -1.95 -5.46 -10.50
N GLN A 486 -1.73 -4.88 -11.67
CA GLN A 486 -0.47 -4.26 -12.05
C GLN A 486 -0.76 -2.94 -12.74
N LEU A 487 -0.30 -1.84 -12.15
CA LEU A 487 -0.31 -0.50 -12.71
C LEU A 487 1.12 -0.07 -13.01
N TYR A 488 1.32 0.40 -14.23
CA TYR A 488 2.52 1.08 -14.66
C TYR A 488 2.14 2.45 -15.22
N ALA A 489 2.92 3.48 -14.89
CA ALA A 489 2.81 4.80 -15.50
C ALA A 489 4.20 5.41 -15.63
N GLU A 490 4.46 6.06 -16.75
CA GLU A 490 5.73 6.74 -17.00
C GLU A 490 5.49 8.02 -17.81
N VAL A 491 6.31 9.02 -17.53
CA VAL A 491 6.44 10.24 -18.32
C VAL A 491 7.90 10.41 -18.70
N GLY A 492 8.14 10.87 -19.92
CA GLY A 492 9.50 11.09 -20.42
C GLY A 492 9.61 12.32 -21.31
N ARG A 493 10.82 12.87 -21.37
CA ARG A 493 11.19 13.99 -22.24
C ARG A 493 12.50 13.69 -22.96
N TYR A 494 12.41 13.65 -24.28
CA TYR A 494 13.53 13.77 -25.19
C TYR A 494 13.99 15.22 -25.25
N LEU A 495 15.27 15.48 -25.02
CA LEU A 495 15.80 16.84 -24.89
C LEU A 495 16.07 17.48 -26.25
N ASN A 496 16.72 16.76 -27.17
CA ASN A 496 17.07 17.27 -28.49
C ASN A 496 15.81 17.37 -29.36
N ASP A 497 15.02 16.29 -29.45
CA ASP A 497 13.79 16.28 -30.22
C ASP A 497 12.68 17.12 -29.55
N SER A 498 12.87 17.54 -28.29
CA SER A 498 11.90 18.30 -27.50
C SER A 498 10.53 17.61 -27.35
N ARG A 499 10.50 16.29 -27.51
CA ARG A 499 9.31 15.43 -27.44
C ARG A 499 9.04 14.98 -26.01
N ASN A 500 7.81 15.21 -25.55
CA ASN A 500 7.30 14.66 -24.31
C ASN A 500 6.35 13.49 -24.61
N TYR A 501 6.44 12.43 -23.83
CA TYR A 501 5.49 11.32 -23.88
C TYR A 501 5.01 10.96 -22.48
N PHE A 502 3.84 10.31 -22.43
CA PHE A 502 3.33 9.64 -21.26
C PHE A 502 2.73 8.30 -21.68
N ASN A 503 2.92 7.27 -20.88
CA ASN A 503 2.34 5.96 -21.09
C ASN A 503 1.92 5.34 -19.76
N SER A 504 0.75 4.71 -19.74
CA SER A 504 0.24 4.00 -18.59
C SER A 504 -0.56 2.77 -19.02
N GLU A 505 -0.43 1.70 -18.23
CA GLU A 505 -1.14 0.44 -18.41
C GLU A 505 -1.54 -0.07 -17.03
N TRP A 506 -2.83 -0.36 -16.87
CA TRP A 506 -3.40 -0.94 -15.66
C TRP A 506 -4.11 -2.23 -16.00
N GLN A 507 -3.68 -3.33 -15.38
CA GLN A 507 -4.25 -4.65 -15.54
C GLN A 507 -4.85 -5.10 -14.22
N VAL A 508 -6.07 -5.64 -14.24
CA VAL A 508 -6.75 -6.18 -13.04
C VAL A 508 -7.45 -7.48 -13.39
N GLY A 509 -7.24 -8.50 -12.57
CA GLY A 509 -7.87 -9.79 -12.78
C GLY A 509 -7.50 -10.80 -11.71
N ARG A 510 -7.55 -12.08 -12.10
CA ARG A 510 -7.26 -13.19 -11.19
C ARG A 510 -6.17 -14.06 -11.80
N SER A 511 -5.07 -14.26 -11.08
CA SER A 511 -4.03 -15.22 -11.45
C SER A 511 -4.46 -16.62 -11.05
N TYR A 512 -4.11 -17.62 -11.86
CA TYR A 512 -4.33 -19.04 -11.62
C TYR A 512 -3.06 -19.83 -11.86
N ALA A 513 -2.70 -20.69 -10.92
CA ALA A 513 -1.59 -21.62 -11.08
C ALA A 513 -2.03 -22.79 -12.00
N ILE A 514 -1.42 -22.90 -13.18
CA ILE A 514 -1.74 -23.93 -14.18
C ILE A 514 -1.21 -25.27 -13.67
N GLY A 515 -2.09 -26.23 -13.39
CA GLY A 515 -1.73 -27.50 -12.76
C GLY A 515 -1.82 -27.50 -11.23
N GLY A 516 -2.33 -26.42 -10.62
CA GLY A 516 -2.64 -26.35 -9.19
C GLY A 516 -1.56 -25.66 -8.35
N THR A 517 -1.78 -25.66 -7.03
CA THR A 517 -0.92 -25.00 -6.05
C THR A 517 0.55 -25.44 -6.17
N GLY A 518 1.47 -24.47 -6.16
CA GLY A 518 2.92 -24.73 -6.31
C GLY A 518 3.40 -24.86 -7.77
N SER A 519 2.51 -24.74 -8.76
CA SER A 519 2.93 -24.68 -10.16
C SER A 519 3.77 -23.44 -10.46
N ARG A 520 4.76 -23.60 -11.35
CA ARG A 520 5.57 -22.50 -11.89
C ARG A 520 4.92 -21.82 -13.09
N TRP A 521 3.83 -22.38 -13.59
CA TRP A 521 3.04 -21.81 -14.68
C TRP A 521 1.86 -21.04 -14.10
N VAL A 522 1.72 -19.77 -14.46
CA VAL A 522 0.62 -18.91 -14.03
C VAL A 522 -0.06 -18.31 -15.25
N THR A 523 -1.39 -18.43 -15.33
CA THR A 523 -2.20 -17.63 -16.25
C THR A 523 -2.86 -16.47 -15.50
N PHE A 524 -2.90 -15.31 -16.13
CA PHE A 524 -3.49 -14.09 -15.58
C PHE A 524 -4.47 -13.48 -16.61
N PRO A 525 -5.70 -14.02 -16.70
CA PRO A 525 -6.82 -13.34 -17.35
C PRO A 525 -7.14 -12.02 -16.63
N HIS A 526 -7.23 -10.93 -17.39
CA HIS A 526 -7.43 -9.60 -16.83
C HIS A 526 -8.23 -8.68 -17.76
N VAL A 527 -8.80 -7.65 -17.15
CA VAL A 527 -9.18 -6.42 -17.87
C VAL A 527 -7.98 -5.48 -17.89
N VAL A 528 -7.83 -4.71 -18.96
CA VAL A 528 -6.75 -3.74 -19.12
C VAL A 528 -7.32 -2.37 -19.46
N ALA A 529 -6.74 -1.32 -18.88
CA ALA A 529 -6.90 0.05 -19.32
C ALA A 529 -5.51 0.62 -19.65
N ALA A 530 -5.38 1.30 -20.77
CA ALA A 530 -4.13 1.91 -21.18
C ALA A 530 -4.36 3.33 -21.68
N ILE A 531 -3.44 4.22 -21.35
CA ILE A 531 -3.44 5.62 -21.76
C ILE A 531 -2.04 5.95 -22.27
N ASP A 532 -1.96 6.58 -23.41
CA ASP A 532 -0.71 7.07 -23.95
C ASP A 532 -0.87 8.49 -24.52
N TYR A 533 0.24 9.21 -24.54
CA TYR A 533 0.34 10.56 -25.05
C TYR A 533 1.71 10.78 -25.66
N ASP A 534 1.74 11.50 -26.78
CA ASP A 534 2.93 11.91 -27.47
C ASP A 534 2.76 13.31 -28.08
N SER A 535 3.64 14.24 -27.67
CA SER A 535 3.59 15.62 -28.14
C SER A 535 3.89 15.79 -29.65
N LYS A 536 4.66 14.88 -30.26
CA LYS A 536 5.03 14.96 -31.69
C LYS A 536 3.96 14.40 -32.62
N MET A 537 3.00 13.67 -32.06
CA MET A 537 1.84 13.16 -32.81
C MET A 537 0.72 14.20 -32.96
N LYS A 538 0.88 15.41 -32.41
CA LYS A 538 -0.07 16.52 -32.62
C LYS A 538 0.15 17.12 -34.01
N SER A 539 -0.80 16.91 -34.91
CA SER A 539 -0.84 17.54 -36.23
C SER A 539 -2.21 18.19 -36.47
N ALA A 540 -2.17 19.35 -37.15
CA ALA A 540 -3.35 20.10 -37.60
C ALA A 540 -3.32 20.38 -39.11
N ALA A 541 -2.38 19.77 -39.84
CA ALA A 541 -2.25 19.91 -41.28
C ALA A 541 -3.02 18.78 -41.98
N ASP A 542 -3.77 19.13 -43.02
CA ASP A 542 -4.55 18.26 -43.92
C ASP A 542 -5.88 17.70 -43.38
N GLY A 543 -6.55 18.45 -42.49
CA GLY A 543 -7.97 18.23 -42.17
C GLY A 543 -8.29 17.08 -41.23
N ASP A 544 -7.27 16.30 -40.80
CA ASP A 544 -7.40 15.29 -39.76
C ASP A 544 -6.78 15.80 -38.44
N PHE A 545 -7.57 15.84 -37.37
CA PHE A 545 -7.13 16.38 -36.08
C PHE A 545 -6.53 15.26 -35.22
N SER A 546 -5.22 15.32 -34.99
CA SER A 546 -4.54 14.40 -34.08
C SER A 546 -4.30 15.06 -32.73
N SER A 547 -4.94 14.54 -31.68
CA SER A 547 -4.85 15.08 -30.31
C SER A 547 -3.53 14.73 -29.61
N GLY A 548 -2.76 13.78 -30.14
CA GLY A 548 -1.54 13.26 -29.53
C GLY A 548 -1.82 12.35 -28.33
N ASN A 549 -3.07 12.16 -27.91
CA ASN A 549 -3.45 11.24 -26.84
C ASN A 549 -4.23 10.04 -27.39
N ALA A 550 -4.13 8.91 -26.72
CA ALA A 550 -4.93 7.74 -27.02
C ALA A 550 -5.25 6.97 -25.74
N GLY A 551 -6.44 6.39 -25.67
CA GLY A 551 -6.87 5.62 -24.52
C GLY A 551 -7.77 4.47 -24.92
N GLY A 552 -7.48 3.29 -24.35
CA GLY A 552 -8.16 2.05 -24.67
C GLY A 552 -8.44 1.20 -23.44
N ILE A 553 -9.51 0.42 -23.51
CA ILE A 553 -9.84 -0.59 -22.51
C ILE A 553 -10.03 -1.94 -23.20
N GLY A 554 -9.72 -3.02 -22.52
CA GLY A 554 -9.70 -4.32 -23.15
C GLY A 554 -9.67 -5.48 -22.18
N VAL A 555 -9.47 -6.65 -22.76
CA VAL A 555 -9.23 -7.89 -22.04
C VAL A 555 -7.93 -8.50 -22.52
N GLY A 556 -7.26 -9.23 -21.64
CA GLY A 556 -6.00 -9.86 -21.95
C GLY A 556 -5.73 -11.07 -21.08
N ASN A 557 -4.71 -11.81 -21.47
CA ASN A 557 -4.19 -12.94 -20.71
C ASN A 557 -2.67 -12.88 -20.74
N ASN A 558 -2.04 -13.03 -19.58
CA ASN A 558 -0.61 -13.32 -19.49
C ASN A 558 -0.43 -14.80 -19.14
N ILE A 559 0.56 -15.45 -19.75
CA ILE A 559 1.04 -16.78 -19.35
C ILE A 559 2.50 -16.63 -18.96
N ARG A 560 2.80 -16.89 -17.68
CA ARG A 560 4.12 -16.76 -17.10
C ARG A 560 4.67 -18.11 -16.65
N TYR A 561 5.92 -18.38 -16.99
CA TYR A 561 6.69 -19.49 -16.43
C TYR A 561 7.85 -18.96 -15.58
N TRP A 562 7.91 -19.39 -14.32
CA TRP A 562 8.96 -19.02 -13.37
C TRP A 562 10.06 -20.08 -13.28
N PHE A 563 11.32 -19.66 -13.21
CA PHE A 563 12.47 -20.58 -13.12
C PHE A 563 13.66 -19.96 -12.35
N ARG A 564 14.78 -20.69 -12.31
CA ARG A 564 16.04 -20.28 -11.67
C ARG A 564 15.91 -20.09 -10.15
N GLU A 565 15.26 -21.05 -9.51
CA GLU A 565 15.25 -21.18 -8.05
C GLU A 565 16.37 -22.11 -7.57
N ASP A 566 16.74 -21.96 -6.31
CA ASP A 566 17.65 -22.86 -5.61
C ASP A 566 17.25 -22.95 -4.14
N ALA A 567 18.05 -23.64 -3.30
CA ALA A 567 17.75 -23.82 -1.88
C ALA A 567 17.48 -22.49 -1.14
N TYR A 568 18.11 -21.39 -1.56
CA TYR A 568 18.04 -20.09 -0.88
C TYR A 568 17.22 -19.05 -1.63
N ASN A 569 17.03 -19.22 -2.93
CA ASN A 569 16.35 -18.26 -3.80
C ASN A 569 15.04 -18.82 -4.33
N ALA A 570 13.95 -18.06 -4.21
CA ALA A 570 12.71 -18.32 -4.94
C ALA A 570 12.97 -18.10 -6.44
N PRO A 571 12.09 -18.54 -7.36
CA PRO A 571 12.30 -18.34 -8.79
C PRO A 571 12.62 -16.87 -9.15
N ARG A 572 13.84 -16.61 -9.61
CA ARG A 572 14.35 -15.24 -9.85
C ARG A 572 14.13 -14.73 -11.27
N SER A 573 13.74 -15.63 -12.16
CA SER A 573 13.66 -15.40 -13.58
C SER A 573 12.32 -15.90 -14.11
N TYR A 574 11.83 -15.29 -15.18
CA TYR A 574 10.57 -15.70 -15.79
C TYR A 574 10.53 -15.42 -17.29
N VAL A 575 9.70 -16.19 -17.99
CA VAL A 575 9.23 -15.89 -19.34
C VAL A 575 7.74 -15.57 -19.25
N ASP A 576 7.32 -14.43 -19.79
CA ASP A 576 5.94 -13.94 -19.73
C ASP A 576 5.45 -13.61 -21.14
N PHE A 577 4.39 -14.26 -21.58
CA PHE A 577 3.69 -13.93 -22.82
C PHE A 577 2.34 -13.30 -22.50
N SER A 578 2.14 -12.04 -22.92
CA SER A 578 0.91 -11.28 -22.78
C SER A 578 0.25 -11.10 -24.14
N LEU A 579 -1.03 -11.41 -24.24
CA LEU A 579 -1.87 -11.11 -25.40
C LEU A 579 -3.12 -10.36 -24.94
N GLN A 580 -3.39 -9.22 -25.57
CA GLN A 580 -4.49 -8.34 -25.20
C GLN A 580 -5.22 -7.84 -26.43
N TYR A 581 -6.53 -7.64 -26.30
CA TYR A 581 -7.34 -6.92 -27.28
C TYR A 581 -7.97 -5.71 -26.60
N ARG A 582 -7.76 -4.52 -27.16
CA ARG A 582 -8.26 -3.25 -26.62
C ARG A 582 -9.21 -2.59 -27.62
N ALA A 583 -10.30 -2.04 -27.10
CA ALA A 583 -11.18 -1.12 -27.81
C ALA A 583 -10.79 0.33 -27.46
N ARG A 584 -10.87 1.21 -28.45
CA ARG A 584 -10.63 2.65 -28.27
C ARG A 584 -11.74 3.27 -27.44
N VAL A 585 -11.35 4.06 -26.44
CA VAL A 585 -12.27 4.88 -25.63
C VAL A 585 -12.21 6.34 -26.07
N PHE A 586 -11.00 6.86 -26.30
CA PHE A 586 -10.79 8.23 -26.77
C PHE A 586 -9.47 8.34 -27.55
N GLY A 587 -9.29 9.48 -28.22
CA GLY A 587 -8.05 9.81 -28.90
C GLY A 587 -7.82 8.98 -30.16
N GLU A 588 -6.57 8.66 -30.45
CA GLU A 588 -6.15 8.06 -31.71
C GLU A 588 -6.38 6.54 -31.82
N GLU A 589 -6.38 6.02 -33.07
CA GLU A 589 -6.65 4.61 -33.37
C GLU A 589 -5.57 3.63 -32.87
N ARG A 590 -4.39 4.13 -32.51
CA ARG A 590 -3.34 3.33 -31.87
C ARG A 590 -3.75 2.73 -30.51
N ALA A 591 -4.81 3.24 -29.88
CA ALA A 591 -5.34 2.69 -28.63
C ALA A 591 -6.15 1.39 -28.81
N LYS A 592 -6.50 0.98 -30.04
CA LYS A 592 -7.27 -0.24 -30.31
C LYS A 592 -6.50 -1.34 -31.02
N GLY A 593 -7.02 -2.55 -30.92
CA GLY A 593 -6.56 -3.74 -31.63
C GLY A 593 -5.81 -4.71 -30.72
N VAL A 594 -4.96 -5.53 -31.35
CA VAL A 594 -4.22 -6.59 -30.68
C VAL A 594 -2.88 -6.06 -30.19
N PHE A 595 -2.55 -6.33 -28.94
CA PHE A 595 -1.26 -6.03 -28.33
C PHE A 595 -0.66 -7.35 -27.86
N ALA A 596 0.59 -7.63 -28.25
CA ALA A 596 1.30 -8.82 -27.81
C ALA A 596 2.65 -8.44 -27.23
N ARG A 597 3.07 -9.12 -26.16
CA ARG A 597 4.35 -8.89 -25.50
C ARG A 597 4.94 -10.21 -25.02
N LEU A 598 6.19 -10.49 -25.38
CA LEU A 598 7.00 -11.57 -24.83
C LEU A 598 8.13 -10.95 -24.01
N THR A 599 8.21 -11.27 -22.72
CA THR A 599 9.25 -10.77 -21.82
C THR A 599 10.06 -11.93 -21.27
N TYR A 600 11.37 -11.86 -21.40
CA TYR A 600 12.35 -12.70 -20.72
C TYR A 600 13.06 -11.86 -19.67
N SER A 601 13.00 -12.29 -18.40
CA SER A 601 13.69 -11.64 -17.28
C SER A 601 14.61 -12.64 -16.60
N TYR A 602 15.90 -12.30 -16.46
CA TYR A 602 16.93 -13.16 -15.85
C TYR A 602 17.51 -12.58 -14.56
#